data_AF-A0A947J1R4-F1
#
_entry.id   AF-A0A947J1R4-F1
#
_cell.length_a   1.000
_cell.length_b   1.000
_cell.length_c   1.000
_cell.angle_alpha   90.00
_cell.angle_beta   90.00
_cell.angle_gamma   90.00
#
_symmetry.space_group_name_H-M   'P 1'
#
loop_
_entity.id
_entity.type
_entity.pdbx_description
1 polymer ?
#
loop_
_entity_poly.entity_id
_entity_poly.type
_entity_poly.pdbx_seq_one_letter_code
_entity_poly.pdbx_strand_id
1 'polypeptide(L)' 'MKISYKKGSVSKIKTRALVVNLFEDLDKKKNWLAGATAVIDRALGGYISQMIENKELTGKEEET' A
#
# COMPACT_ATOMS: atom_id res chain seq x y z
N MET A 1 -18.47 11.64 11.84
CA MET A 1 -17.78 10.94 10.73
C MET A 1 -18.83 10.27 9.87
N LYS A 2 -18.82 10.47 8.54
CA LYS A 2 -19.74 9.79 7.62
C LYS A 2 -18.98 8.65 6.95
N ILE A 3 -19.40 7.42 7.20
CA ILE A 3 -18.81 6.21 6.62
C ILE A 3 -19.73 5.73 5.51
N SER A 4 -19.15 5.36 4.37
CA SER A 4 -19.89 4.78 3.24
C SER A 4 -19.10 3.61 2.67
N TYR A 5 -19.80 2.52 2.35
CA TYR A 5 -19.20 1.37 1.70
C TYR A 5 -19.39 1.45 0.18
N LYS A 6 -18.34 1.14 -0.57
CA LYS A 6 -18.40 1.03 -2.03
C LYS A 6 -17.57 -0.18 -2.47
N LYS A 7 -18.19 -1.07 -3.25
CA LYS A 7 -17.48 -2.15 -3.93
C LYS A 7 -16.89 -1.60 -5.24
N GLY A 8 -15.59 -1.78 -5.45
CA GLY A 8 -14.91 -1.31 -6.65
C GLY A 8 -13.41 -1.48 -6.59
N SER A 9 -12.73 -1.10 -7.67
CA SER A 9 -11.26 -1.10 -7.73
C SER A 9 -10.72 0.16 -7.06
N VAL A 10 -9.77 -0.01 -6.14
CA VAL A 10 -9.12 1.10 -5.43
C VAL A 10 -8.38 2.05 -6.37
N SER A 11 -7.85 1.55 -7.49
CA SER A 11 -7.16 2.37 -8.49
C SER A 11 -8.07 3.32 -9.26
N LYS A 12 -9.40 3.18 -9.14
CA LYS A 12 -10.41 4.03 -9.79
C LYS A 12 -11.08 5.01 -8.81
N ILE A 13 -10.68 5.02 -7.53
CA ILE A 13 -11.29 5.87 -6.50
C ILE A 13 -10.60 7.23 -6.51
N LYS A 14 -11.37 8.30 -6.75
CA LYS A 14 -10.92 9.68 -6.56
C LYS A 14 -11.10 10.05 -5.09
N THR A 15 -10.00 10.18 -4.37
CA THR A 15 -9.97 10.59 -2.96
C THR A 15 -8.76 11.49 -2.72
N ARG A 16 -8.78 12.29 -1.64
CA ARG A 16 -7.64 13.14 -1.24
C ARG A 16 -6.49 12.32 -0.64
N ALA A 17 -6.84 11.24 0.05
CA ALA A 17 -5.90 10.32 0.67
C ALA A 17 -6.47 8.90 0.64
N LEU A 18 -5.57 7.92 0.60
CA LEU A 18 -5.90 6.51 0.67
C LEU A 18 -5.10 5.92 1.83
N VAL A 19 -5.79 5.20 2.73
CA VAL A 19 -5.15 4.45 3.81
C VAL A 19 -5.13 2.99 3.39
N VAL A 20 -3.92 2.42 3.35
CA VAL A 20 -3.67 1.00 3.09
C VAL A 20 -2.71 0.48 4.13
N ASN A 21 -2.73 -0.83 4.38
CA ASN A 21 -1.84 -1.44 5.36
C ASN A 21 -0.49 -1.84 4.73
N LEU A 22 0.56 -1.82 5.53
CA LEU A 22 1.85 -2.45 5.24
C LEU A 22 2.21 -3.33 6.43
N PHE A 23 2.71 -4.54 6.18
CA PHE A 23 3.20 -5.41 7.25
C PHE A 23 4.72 -5.29 7.35
N GLU A 24 5.28 -5.59 8.51
CA GLU A 24 6.71 -5.74 8.71
C GLU A 24 7.26 -7.01 8.04
N ASP A 25 8.60 -7.11 7.97
CA ASP A 25 9.33 -8.30 7.52
C ASP A 25 8.90 -8.85 6.14
N LEU A 26 8.65 -7.95 5.21
CA LEU A 26 8.24 -8.29 3.85
C LEU A 26 9.37 -9.06 3.12
N ASP A 27 9.18 -10.36 2.92
CA ASP A 27 10.14 -11.22 2.21
C ASP A 27 10.09 -10.96 0.70
N LYS A 28 11.11 -10.27 0.17
CA LYS A 28 11.28 -9.97 -1.27
C LYS A 28 11.17 -11.21 -2.18
N LYS A 29 11.43 -12.42 -1.67
CA LYS A 29 11.35 -13.66 -2.46
C LYS A 29 9.92 -14.14 -2.70
N LYS A 30 8.92 -13.59 -2.00
CA LYS A 30 7.52 -13.99 -2.11
C LYS A 30 6.64 -12.74 -2.09
N ASN A 31 6.31 -12.20 -3.27
CA ASN A 31 5.24 -11.19 -3.46
C ASN A 31 5.01 -10.32 -2.22
N TRP A 32 5.99 -9.46 -1.97
CA TRP A 32 6.21 -8.80 -0.70
C TRP A 32 5.23 -7.64 -0.45
N LEU A 33 4.44 -7.26 -1.45
CA LEU A 33 3.24 -6.44 -1.28
C LEU A 33 2.02 -7.27 -1.68
N ALA A 34 0.95 -7.14 -0.90
CA ALA A 34 -0.32 -7.83 -1.14
C ALA A 34 -1.53 -6.88 -1.06
N GLY A 35 -2.70 -7.39 -1.45
CA GLY A 35 -3.97 -6.69 -1.29
C GLY A 35 -4.02 -5.32 -1.98
N ALA A 36 -4.60 -4.33 -1.29
CA ALA A 36 -4.75 -2.98 -1.81
C ALA A 36 -3.39 -2.30 -2.07
N THR A 37 -2.41 -2.53 -1.20
CA THR A 37 -1.06 -1.94 -1.30
C THR A 37 -0.34 -2.39 -2.57
N ALA A 38 -0.42 -3.67 -2.93
CA ALA A 38 0.15 -4.16 -4.20
C ALA A 38 -0.52 -3.57 -5.45
N VAL A 39 -1.84 -3.37 -5.40
CA VAL A 39 -2.59 -2.78 -6.51
C VAL A 39 -2.20 -1.32 -6.71
N ILE A 40 -2.02 -0.59 -5.60
CA ILE A 40 -1.59 0.81 -5.63
C ILE A 40 -0.14 0.93 -6.05
N ASP A 41 0.76 0.11 -5.50
CA ASP A 41 2.17 0.12 -5.89
C ASP A 41 2.33 -0.11 -7.40
N ARG A 42 1.60 -1.08 -7.97
CA ARG A 42 1.58 -1.30 -9.42
C ARG A 42 1.04 -0.09 -10.19
N ALA A 43 0.01 0.58 -9.67
CA ALA A 43 -0.55 1.77 -10.30
C ALA A 43 0.41 2.99 -10.23
N LEU A 44 1.31 3.00 -9.23
CA LEU A 44 2.35 4.01 -9.05
C LEU A 44 3.69 3.62 -9.70
N GLY A 45 3.73 2.52 -10.46
CA GLY A 45 4.95 2.09 -11.16
C GLY A 45 6.02 1.48 -10.24
N GLY A 46 5.63 0.91 -9.10
CA GLY A 46 6.57 0.28 -8.15
C GLY A 46 7.18 1.26 -7.14
N TYR A 47 6.59 2.44 -6.96
CA TYR A 47 7.13 3.47 -6.06
C TYR A 47 7.18 3.04 -4.58
N ILE A 48 6.12 2.41 -4.07
CA ILE A 48 6.08 1.90 -2.68
C ILE A 48 7.13 0.80 -2.52
N SER A 49 7.24 -0.06 -3.54
CA SER A 49 8.32 -1.03 -3.61
C SER A 49 9.68 -0.35 -3.48
N GLN A 50 10.00 0.64 -4.32
CA GLN A 50 11.27 1.36 -4.25
C GLN A 50 11.56 1.98 -2.88
N MET A 51 10.58 2.62 -2.25
CA MET A 51 10.74 3.21 -0.91
C MET A 51 11.15 2.17 0.13
N ILE A 52 10.54 0.99 0.12
CA ILE A 52 10.90 -0.07 1.05
C ILE A 52 12.28 -0.67 0.69
N GLU A 53 12.64 -0.76 -0.59
CA GLU A 53 14.00 -1.17 -0.98
C GLU A 53 15.07 -0.22 -0.45
N ASN A 54 14.76 1.08 -0.43
CA ASN A 54 15.60 2.13 0.13
C ASN A 54 15.55 2.20 1.65
N LYS A 55 14.73 1.37 2.31
CA LYS A 55 14.44 1.40 3.76
C LYS A 55 13.82 2.71 4.25
N GLU A 56 13.14 3.43 3.36
CA GLU A 56 12.35 4.63 3.69
C GLU A 56 11.00 4.27 4.33
N LEU A 57 10.52 3.05 4.08
CA LEU A 57 9.34 2.44 4.69
C LEU A 57 9.70 1.02 5.15
N THR A 58 9.40 0.66 6.39
CA THR A 58 9.72 -0.66 6.95
C THR A 58 8.50 -1.49 7.34
N GLY A 59 7.33 -0.85 7.51
CA GLY A 59 6.10 -1.49 7.97
C GLY A 59 6.08 -1.78 9.47
N LYS A 60 6.98 -1.15 10.24
CA LYS A 60 7.04 -1.32 11.70
C LYS A 60 5.82 -0.73 12.38
N GLU A 61 5.56 -1.21 13.59
CA GLU A 61 4.52 -0.65 14.45
C GLU A 61 4.69 0.87 14.59
N GLU A 62 3.58 1.59 14.49
CA GLU A 62 3.49 3.07 14.56
C GLU A 62 4.18 3.85 13.42
N GLU A 63 4.63 3.19 12.35
CA GLU A 63 5.14 3.85 11.13
C GLU A 63 3.99 4.19 10.15
N THR A 64 3.99 5.39 9.56
CA THR A 64 2.96 5.83 8.57
C THR A 64 3.55 6.75 7.52
#